data_AF-A0A7L5ZFX0-F1
#
_entry.id   AF-A0A7L5ZFX0-F1
#
_cell.length_a   1.000
_cell.length_b   1.000
_cell.length_c   1.000
_cell.angle_alpha   90.00
_cell.angle_beta   90.00
_cell.angle_gamma   90.00
#
_symmetry.space_group_name_H-M   'P 1'
#
loop_
_entity.id
_entity.type
_entity.pdbx_description
1 polymer ?
#
loop_
_entity_poly.entity_id
_entity_poly.type
_entity_poly.pdbx_seq_one_letter_code
_entity_poly.pdbx_strand_id
1 'polypeptide(L)'
;MISLGVVVVCGVLMAYLFYRAGDIAGGLMATSGPRLDQEQLQAELMARMSTVELMLWNFTMLGGMAAWICGIVATATKRGRGYGIWAIVLGVLAPIAAIAAMFVSLMPYLNR
;
A
#
# COMPACT_ATOMS: atom_id res chain seq x y z
N MET A 1 -19.74 -9.13 2.33
CA MET A 1 -18.88 -10.01 1.50
C MET A 1 -18.11 -9.20 0.47
N ILE A 2 -18.77 -8.38 -0.35
CA ILE A 2 -18.10 -7.49 -1.32
C ILE A 2 -17.07 -6.55 -0.65
N SER A 3 -17.42 -5.93 0.48
CA SER A 3 -16.50 -5.04 1.21
C SER A 3 -15.20 -5.73 1.64
N LEU A 4 -15.28 -6.96 2.16
CA LEU A 4 -14.10 -7.71 2.56
C LEU A 4 -13.21 -8.05 1.37
N GLY A 5 -13.81 -8.48 0.25
CA GLY A 5 -13.06 -8.74 -0.99
C GLY A 5 -12.31 -7.51 -1.48
N VAL A 6 -12.96 -6.35 -1.48
CA VAL A 6 -12.31 -5.08 -1.89
C VAL A 6 -11.20 -4.67 -0.92
N VAL A 7 -11.39 -4.79 0.40
CA VAL A 7 -10.31 -4.51 1.38
C VAL A 7 -9.09 -5.40 1.15
N VAL A 8 -9.29 -6.70 0.89
CA VAL A 8 -8.17 -7.63 0.63
C VAL A 8 -7.44 -7.25 -0.65
N VAL A 9 -8.18 -7.01 -1.75
CA VAL A 9 -7.57 -6.61 -3.03
C VAL A 9 -6.81 -5.30 -2.90
N CYS A 10 -7.42 -4.29 -2.28
CA CYS A 10 -6.76 -3.01 -2.03
C CYS A 10 -5.55 -3.14 -1.12
N GLY A 11 -5.62 -3.98 -0.08
CA GLY A 11 -4.49 -4.23 0.83
C GLY A 11 -3.31 -4.91 0.13
N VAL A 12 -3.57 -5.90 -0.72
CA VAL A 12 -2.52 -6.58 -1.51
C VAL A 12 -1.89 -5.62 -2.53
N LEU A 13 -2.71 -4.85 -3.25
CA LEU A 13 -2.23 -3.86 -4.20
C LEU A 13 -1.40 -2.77 -3.50
N MET A 14 -1.84 -2.30 -2.34
CA MET A 14 -1.09 -1.33 -1.53
C MET A 14 0.26 -1.91 -1.10
N ALA A 15 0.31 -3.14 -0.60
CA ALA A 15 1.57 -3.79 -0.24
C ALA A 15 2.51 -3.95 -1.44
N TYR A 16 1.99 -4.32 -2.61
CA TYR A 16 2.76 -4.40 -3.85
C TYR A 16 3.33 -3.04 -4.27
N LEU A 17 2.52 -1.97 -4.23
CA LEU A 17 2.96 -0.62 -4.59
C LEU A 17 4.04 -0.10 -3.63
N PHE A 18 3.91 -0.38 -2.33
CA PHE A 18 4.93 -0.03 -1.33
C PHE A 18 6.22 -0.83 -1.49
N TYR A 19 6.13 -2.12 -1.81
CA TYR A 19 7.31 -2.94 -2.15
C TYR A 19 8.07 -2.33 -3.33
N ARG A 20 7.36 -2.01 -4.42
CA ARG A 20 7.96 -1.45 -5.65
C ARG A 20 8.52 -0.05 -5.44
N ALA A 21 7.84 0.79 -4.67
CA ALA A 21 8.35 2.11 -4.29
C ALA A 21 9.64 1.99 -3.46
N GLY A 22 9.71 1.04 -2.53
CA GLY A 22 10.91 0.75 -1.74
C GLY A 22 12.08 0.22 -2.58
N ASP A 23 11.81 -0.59 -3.62
CA ASP A 23 12.83 -1.09 -4.54
C ASP A 23 13.45 0.05 -5.37
N ILE A 24 12.61 0.95 -5.91
CA ILE A 24 13.08 2.12 -6.66
C ILE A 24 13.84 3.07 -5.74
N ALA A 25 13.29 3.38 -4.57
CA ALA A 25 13.93 4.27 -3.61
C ALA A 25 15.26 3.69 -3.10
N GLY A 26 15.32 2.39 -2.79
CA GLY A 26 16.53 1.69 -2.38
C GLY A 26 17.60 1.69 -3.47
N GLY A 27 17.19 1.44 -4.72
CA GLY A 27 18.08 1.54 -5.88
C GLY A 27 18.69 2.94 -6.03
N LEU A 28 17.86 3.98 -5.90
CA LEU A 28 18.31 5.38 -6.00
C LEU A 28 19.22 5.78 -4.84
N MET A 29 18.92 5.35 -3.61
CA MET A 29 19.77 5.61 -2.44
C MET A 29 21.14 4.92 -2.58
N ALA A 30 21.17 3.70 -3.10
CA ALA A 30 22.40 2.95 -3.33
C ALA A 30 23.28 3.57 -4.43
N THR A 31 22.70 4.21 -5.44
CA THR A 31 23.45 4.84 -6.54
C THR A 31 23.84 6.29 -6.28
N SER A 32 22.98 7.05 -5.60
CA SER A 32 23.09 8.51 -5.49
C SER A 32 23.58 8.99 -4.12
N GLY A 33 23.63 8.10 -3.12
CA GLY A 33 24.01 8.43 -1.74
C GLY A 33 22.97 9.33 -1.03
N PRO A 34 23.23 9.73 0.23
CA PRO A 34 22.29 10.47 1.08
C PRO A 34 22.00 11.93 0.65
N ARG A 35 22.27 12.30 -0.61
CA ARG A 35 22.10 13.66 -1.16
C ARG A 35 20.84 13.85 -2.00
N LEU A 36 19.99 12.82 -2.12
CA LEU A 36 18.74 12.99 -2.84
C LEU A 36 17.82 13.92 -2.05
N ASP A 37 17.56 15.09 -2.64
CA ASP A 37 16.53 15.99 -2.15
C ASP A 37 15.17 15.29 -2.23
N GLN A 38 14.32 15.48 -1.23
CA GLN A 38 13.03 14.76 -1.14
C GLN A 38 12.16 14.99 -2.39
N GLU A 39 12.23 16.19 -2.98
CA GLU A 39 11.54 16.51 -4.23
C GLU A 39 12.11 15.73 -5.43
N GLN A 40 13.42 15.52 -5.50
CA GLN A 40 14.06 14.78 -6.60
C GLN A 40 13.71 13.29 -6.51
N LEU A 41 13.74 12.71 -5.30
CA LEU A 41 13.32 11.33 -5.08
C LEU A 41 11.87 11.13 -5.50
N GLN A 42 10.99 12.07 -5.15
CA GLN A 42 9.58 12.01 -5.54
C GLN A 42 9.39 12.14 -7.05
N ALA A 43 10.12 13.05 -7.70
CA ALA A 43 10.08 13.22 -9.15
C ALA A 43 10.56 11.98 -9.90
N GLU A 44 11.65 11.34 -9.45
CA GLU A 44 12.15 10.10 -10.05
C GLU A 44 11.25 8.90 -9.78
N LEU A 45 10.64 8.80 -8.59
CA LEU A 45 9.63 7.79 -8.29
C LEU A 45 8.43 7.93 -9.23
N MET A 46 7.94 9.15 -9.43
CA MET A 46 6.84 9.44 -10.36
C MET A 46 7.22 9.16 -11.82
N ALA A 47 8.46 9.48 -12.22
CA ALA A 47 8.95 9.22 -13.58
C ALA A 47 9.15 7.71 -13.86
N ARG A 48 9.49 6.92 -12.84
CA ARG A 48 9.67 5.45 -12.95
C ARG A 48 8.38 4.67 -12.70
N MET A 49 7.33 5.31 -12.17
CA MET A 49 6.00 4.70 -12.03
C MET A 49 5.24 4.73 -13.35
N SER A 50 4.71 3.56 -13.74
CA SER A 50 3.88 3.47 -14.94
C SER A 50 2.52 4.12 -14.71
N THR A 51 1.85 4.54 -15.78
CA THR A 51 0.48 5.09 -15.71
C THR A 51 -0.49 4.12 -15.01
N VAL A 52 -0.30 2.81 -15.21
CA VAL A 52 -1.12 1.77 -14.57
C VAL A 52 -0.91 1.75 -13.05
N GLU A 53 0.34 1.92 -12.59
CA GLU A 53 0.64 1.95 -11.16
C GLU A 53 0.12 3.21 -10.48
N LEU A 54 0.19 4.37 -11.15
CA LEU A 54 -0.42 5.61 -10.65
C LEU A 54 -1.94 5.50 -10.54
N MET A 55 -2.60 4.85 -11.52
CA MET A 55 -4.03 4.57 -11.44
C MET A 55 -4.35 3.61 -10.29
N LEU A 56 -3.56 2.54 -10.12
CA LEU A 56 -3.71 1.59 -9.01
C LEU A 56 -3.52 2.28 -7.66
N TRP A 57 -2.56 3.21 -7.54
CA TRP A 57 -2.31 3.95 -6.30
C TRP A 57 -3.54 4.77 -5.88
N ASN A 58 -4.12 5.53 -6.81
CA ASN A 58 -5.36 6.27 -6.58
C ASN A 58 -6.53 5.33 -6.23
N PHE A 59 -6.66 4.21 -6.96
CA PHE A 59 -7.73 3.25 -6.74
C PHE A 59 -7.62 2.55 -5.39
N THR A 60 -6.41 2.21 -4.94
CA THR A 60 -6.19 1.61 -3.63
C THR A 60 -6.47 2.58 -2.49
N MET A 61 -6.14 3.86 -2.66
CA MET A 61 -6.43 4.86 -1.64
C MET A 61 -7.94 5.07 -1.48
N LEU A 62 -8.64 5.37 -2.57
CA LEU A 62 -10.07 5.66 -2.52
C LEU A 62 -10.92 4.40 -2.30
N GLY A 63 -10.61 3.33 -3.02
CA GLY A 63 -11.32 2.06 -2.94
C GLY A 63 -11.09 1.35 -1.61
N GLY A 64 -9.85 1.36 -1.09
CA GLY A 64 -9.52 0.77 0.20
C GLY A 64 -10.22 1.49 1.35
N MET A 65 -10.26 2.82 1.32
CA MET A 65 -10.91 3.63 2.33
C MET A 65 -12.44 3.48 2.30
N ALA A 66 -13.05 3.49 1.12
CA ALA A 66 -14.48 3.24 0.96
C ALA A 66 -14.87 1.81 1.42
N ALA A 67 -14.05 0.80 1.09
CA ALA A 67 -14.30 -0.57 1.50
C ALA A 67 -14.13 -0.80 3.01
N TRP A 68 -13.17 -0.11 3.63
CA TRP A 68 -12.96 -0.13 5.07
C TRP A 68 -14.15 0.51 5.81
N ILE A 69 -14.63 1.67 5.36
CA ILE A 69 -15.83 2.32 5.91
C ILE A 69 -17.06 1.40 5.77
N CYS A 70 -17.25 0.78 4.61
CA CYS A 70 -18.32 -0.21 4.41
C CYS A 70 -18.20 -1.42 5.37
N GLY A 71 -16.99 -1.84 5.73
CA GLY A 71 -16.75 -2.86 6.76
C GLY A 71 -17.20 -2.42 8.16
N ILE A 72 -16.96 -1.16 8.53
CA ILE A 72 -17.42 -0.56 9.78
C ILE A 72 -18.95 -0.50 9.83
N VAL A 73 -19.59 0.01 8.77
CA VAL A 73 -21.06 0.11 8.69
C VAL A 73 -21.72 -1.26 8.75
N ALA A 74 -21.15 -2.28 8.10
CA ALA A 74 -21.65 -3.67 8.18
C ALA A 74 -21.56 -4.24 9.60
N THR A 75 -20.52 -3.88 10.35
CA THR A 75 -20.36 -4.28 11.76
C THR A 75 -21.37 -3.58 12.66
N ALA A 76 -21.59 -2.28 12.46
CA ALA A 76 -22.54 -1.47 13.23
C ALA A 76 -24.00 -1.90 12.99
N THR A 77 -24.35 -2.26 11.76
CA THR A 77 -25.71 -2.71 11.38
C THR A 77 -26.01 -4.17 11.74
N LYS A 78 -25.06 -4.88 12.38
CA LYS A 78 -25.16 -6.31 12.78
C LYS A 78 -25.46 -7.29 11.64
N ARG A 79 -25.49 -6.85 10.37
CA ARG A 79 -25.68 -7.72 9.19
C ARG A 79 -24.32 -8.25 8.73
N GLY A 80 -24.09 -9.55 8.90
CA GLY A 80 -22.82 -10.18 8.49
C GLY A 80 -21.65 -9.80 9.38
N ARG A 81 -21.88 -9.69 10.70
CA ARG A 81 -20.94 -9.20 11.73
C ARG A 81 -19.53 -9.78 11.64
N GLY A 82 -19.39 -11.07 11.33
CA GLY A 82 -18.08 -11.70 11.14
C GLY A 82 -17.28 -11.10 9.99
N TYR A 83 -17.90 -10.94 8.82
CA TYR A 83 -17.25 -10.34 7.64
C TYR A 83 -16.94 -8.86 7.82
N GLY A 84 -17.75 -8.12 8.59
CA GLY A 84 -17.47 -6.72 8.92
C GLY A 84 -16.24 -6.57 9.82
N ILE A 85 -16.14 -7.38 10.88
CA ILE A 85 -14.97 -7.38 11.79
C ILE A 85 -13.70 -7.74 11.04
N TRP A 86 -13.73 -8.78 10.19
CA TRP A 86 -12.56 -9.15 9.39
C TRP A 86 -12.14 -8.06 8.40
N ALA A 87 -13.09 -7.33 7.81
CA ALA A 87 -12.76 -6.18 6.95
C ALA A 87 -12.07 -5.05 7.73
N ILE A 88 -12.46 -4.81 8.99
CA ILE A 88 -11.79 -3.84 9.86
C ILE A 88 -10.38 -4.31 10.21
N VAL A 89 -10.22 -5.55 10.66
CA VAL A 89 -8.93 -6.14 11.04
C VAL A 89 -7.96 -6.13 9.87
N LEU A 90 -8.40 -6.57 8.69
CA LEU A 90 -7.57 -6.57 7.48
C LEU A 90 -7.27 -5.16 6.99
N GLY A 91 -8.19 -4.21 7.17
CA GLY A 91 -7.95 -2.80 6.87
C GLY A 91 -6.83 -2.19 7.73
N VAL A 92 -6.70 -2.61 8.99
CA VAL A 92 -5.59 -2.19 9.87
C VAL A 92 -4.30 -2.96 9.59
N LEU A 93 -4.38 -4.24 9.23
CA LEU A 93 -3.20 -5.04 8.88
C LEU A 93 -2.58 -4.65 7.53
N ALA A 94 -3.39 -4.15 6.58
CA ALA A 94 -2.92 -3.73 5.26
C ALA A 94 -1.77 -2.70 5.29
N PRO A 95 -1.87 -1.56 6.02
CA PRO A 95 -0.76 -0.61 6.12
C PRO A 95 0.46 -1.20 6.82
N ILE A 96 0.28 -2.06 7.83
CA ILE A 96 1.40 -2.75 8.51
C ILE A 96 2.14 -3.66 7.53
N ALA A 97 1.39 -4.45 6.74
CA ALA A 97 1.96 -5.32 5.72
C ALA A 97 2.64 -4.52 4.60
N ALA A 98 2.11 -3.36 4.22
CA ALA A 98 2.73 -2.49 3.22
C ALA A 98 4.06 -1.90 3.71
N ILE A 99 4.12 -1.44 4.96
CA ILE A 99 5.37 -0.97 5.58
C ILE A 99 6.38 -2.12 5.66
N ALA A 100 5.95 -3.31 6.08
CA ALA A 100 6.82 -4.48 6.12
C ALA A 100 7.36 -4.84 4.72
N ALA A 101 6.50 -4.79 3.69
CA ALA A 101 6.90 -5.04 2.30
C ALA A 101 7.93 -4.02 1.80
N MET A 102 7.79 -2.74 2.16
CA MET A 102 8.78 -1.71 1.87
C MET A 102 10.13 -1.98 2.56
N PHE A 103 10.14 -2.40 3.82
CA PHE A 103 11.39 -2.78 4.48
C PHE A 103 12.04 -4.02 3.85
N VAL A 104 11.25 -5.00 3.44
CA VAL A 104 11.75 -6.19 2.73
C VAL A 104 12.39 -5.80 1.39
N SER A 105 11.81 -4.87 0.63
CA SER A 105 12.45 -4.40 -0.61
C SER A 105 13.69 -3.56 -0.38
N LEU A 106 13.83 -2.92 0.80
CA LEU A 106 15.04 -2.17 1.17
C LEU A 106 16.19 -3.05 1.67
N MET A 107 15.91 -4.24 2.22
CA MET A 107 16.94 -5.19 2.70
C MET A 107 18.09 -5.48 1.71
N PRO A 108 17.86 -5.75 0.41
CA PRO A 108 18.96 -6.01 -0.53
C PRO A 108 19.92 -4.83 -0.71
N TYR A 109 19.51 -3.61 -0.38
CA TYR A 109 20.33 -2.40 -0.48
C TYR A 109 21.09 -2.10 0.82
N LEU A 110 20.62 -2.59 1.97
CA LEU A 110 21.30 -2.44 3.26
C LEU A 110 22.44 -3.44 3.48
N ASN A 111 22.40 -4.58 2.78
CA ASN A 111 23.41 -5.65 2.88
C ASN A 111 24.54 -5.53 1.83
N ARG A 112 24.69 -4.37 1.18
CA ARG A 112 25.79 -4.04 0.25
C ARG A 112 26.68 -2.96 0.85
#